data_AF-A0A818ASD1-F1
#
_entry.id   AF-A0A818ASD1-F1
#
_cell.length_a   1.000
_cell.length_b   1.000
_cell.length_c   1.000
_cell.angle_alpha   90.00
_cell.angle_beta   90.00
_cell.angle_gamma   90.00
#
_symmetry.space_group_name_H-M   'P 1'
#
loop_
_entity.id
_entity.type
_entity.pdbx_description
1 polymer ?
#
loop_
_entity_poly.entity_id
_entity_poly.type
_entity_poly.pdbx_seq_one_letter_code
_entity_poly.pdbx_strand_id
1 'polypeptide(L)'
;MFWARSRPPGPGPGPGPGPGPGLVPHMSSPQGIHVAHIIIDGQINTPSQVQSQPDRDIETFLNSDAIAETYWQLHIQPRSTWTQELDLRPSVEPF
;
A
#
# COMPACT_ATOMS: atom_id res chain seq x y z
N MET A 1 4.93 -0.80 -12.12
CA MET A 1 5.10 0.51 -12.77
C MET A 1 6.60 0.80 -12.84
N PHE A 2 7.20 0.74 -14.03
CA PHE A 2 8.64 0.85 -14.24
C PHE A 2 9.05 2.32 -14.45
N TRP A 3 10.09 2.78 -13.77
CA TRP A 3 10.77 4.05 -14.09
C TRP A 3 12.23 3.77 -14.45
N ALA A 4 12.57 3.90 -15.74
CA ALA A 4 13.94 3.92 -16.21
C ALA A 4 14.46 5.36 -16.26
N ARG A 5 15.66 5.61 -15.73
CA ARG A 5 16.39 6.87 -15.94
C ARG A 5 17.78 6.53 -16.50
N SER A 6 18.02 6.93 -17.74
CA SER A 6 19.30 6.81 -18.42
C SER A 6 20.34 7.67 -17.70
N ARG A 7 21.46 7.08 -17.24
CA ARG A 7 22.63 7.82 -16.76
C ARG A 7 23.64 8.00 -17.92
N PRO A 8 24.33 9.14 -18.05
CA PRO A 8 25.47 9.27 -18.95
C PRO A 8 26.64 8.39 -18.46
N PRO A 9 27.52 7.90 -19.35
CA PRO A 9 28.65 7.06 -18.96
C PRO A 9 29.68 7.87 -18.17
N GLY A 10 29.89 7.49 -16.91
CA GLY A 10 30.98 7.99 -16.06
C GLY A 10 32.28 7.18 -16.24
N PRO A 11 33.43 7.68 -15.78
CA PRO A 11 34.73 7.01 -15.93
C PRO A 11 34.78 5.71 -15.10
N GLY A 12 35.50 4.72 -15.62
CA GLY A 12 35.51 3.31 -15.15
C GLY A 12 35.95 3.08 -13.70
N PRO A 13 35.76 1.85 -13.17
CA PRO A 13 35.84 1.59 -11.74
C PRO A 13 37.30 1.44 -11.27
N GLY A 14 37.65 2.20 -10.23
CA GLY A 14 38.75 1.87 -9.32
C GLY A 14 38.35 0.72 -8.36
N PRO A 15 39.31 0.12 -7.64
CA PRO A 15 39.05 -1.04 -6.79
C PRO A 15 38.12 -0.65 -5.62
N GLY A 16 36.97 -1.32 -5.54
CA GLY A 16 35.89 -0.98 -4.60
C GLY A 16 36.16 -1.42 -3.16
N PRO A 17 35.63 -0.70 -2.16
CA PRO A 17 35.62 -1.17 -0.77
C PRO A 17 34.58 -2.29 -0.61
N GLY A 18 34.88 -3.27 0.25
CA GLY A 18 34.05 -4.45 0.50
C GLY A 18 32.64 -4.13 1.02
N PRO A 19 31.74 -5.12 1.07
CA PRO A 19 30.35 -4.90 1.42
C PRO A 19 30.25 -4.55 2.91
N GLY A 20 29.99 -3.28 3.20
CA GLY A 20 29.51 -2.85 4.52
C GLY A 20 28.12 -3.43 4.79
N PRO A 21 27.69 -3.48 6.06
CA PRO A 21 26.39 -4.07 6.42
C PRO A 21 25.29 -3.34 5.66
N GLY A 22 24.58 -4.08 4.81
CA GLY A 22 23.51 -3.56 3.99
C GLY A 22 22.47 -2.90 4.86
N LEU A 23 22.43 -1.56 4.81
CA LEU A 23 21.29 -0.80 5.25
C LEU A 23 20.10 -1.29 4.42
N VAL A 24 19.27 -2.14 5.03
CA VAL A 24 17.86 -2.23 4.63
C VAL A 24 17.38 -0.80 4.44
N PRO A 25 16.83 -0.44 3.28
CA PRO A 25 16.20 0.85 3.13
C PRO A 25 15.09 0.91 4.16
N HIS A 26 15.34 1.57 5.27
CA HIS A 26 14.29 2.15 6.09
C HIS A 26 13.32 2.79 5.10
N MET A 27 12.08 2.33 5.06
CA MET A 27 11.02 2.87 4.19
C MET A 27 10.62 4.27 4.69
N SER A 28 11.59 5.09 5.11
CA SER A 28 11.37 6.46 5.49
C SER A 28 11.06 7.24 4.22
N SER A 29 9.98 7.99 4.25
CA SER A 29 9.55 8.87 3.16
C SER A 29 10.57 9.97 2.89
N PRO A 30 11.43 9.89 1.86
CA PRO A 30 12.66 10.68 1.80
C PRO A 30 12.46 12.16 1.43
N GLN A 31 11.22 12.60 1.20
CA GLN A 31 10.89 13.92 0.65
C GLN A 31 9.61 14.49 1.26
N GLY A 32 9.21 13.95 2.41
CA GLY A 32 7.95 14.31 3.01
C GLY A 32 6.73 13.92 2.16
N ILE A 33 6.81 12.78 1.47
CA ILE A 33 5.71 12.16 0.72
C ILE A 33 5.21 10.96 1.53
N HIS A 34 3.95 10.94 1.97
CA HIS A 34 3.38 9.78 2.64
C HIS A 34 3.14 8.66 1.62
N VAL A 35 3.80 7.51 1.81
CA VAL A 35 3.57 6.32 0.97
C VAL A 35 2.99 5.24 1.87
N ALA A 36 1.77 4.81 1.57
CA ALA A 36 1.09 3.71 2.25
C ALA A 36 0.75 2.60 1.24
N HIS A 37 0.89 1.36 1.67
CA HIS A 37 0.44 0.16 0.97
C HIS A 37 -0.87 -0.31 1.61
N ILE A 38 -1.97 -0.30 0.85
CA ILE A 38 -3.28 -0.73 1.34
C ILE A 38 -3.63 -2.04 0.66
N ILE A 39 -3.84 -3.08 1.46
CA ILE A 39 -4.23 -4.42 1.01
C ILE A 39 -5.74 -4.51 1.17
N ILE A 40 -6.44 -4.75 0.07
CA ILE A 40 -7.89 -4.95 0.06
C ILE A 40 -8.11 -6.44 -0.22
N ASP A 41 -8.39 -7.17 0.83
CA ASP A 41 -8.57 -8.62 0.83
C ASP A 41 -10.05 -8.93 1.07
N GLY A 42 -10.81 -8.91 -0.01
CA GLY A 42 -12.24 -9.16 0.04
C GLY A 42 -12.98 -8.59 -1.15
N GLN A 43 -14.22 -9.02 -1.30
CA GLN A 43 -15.12 -8.53 -2.33
C GLN A 43 -15.76 -7.21 -1.88
N ILE A 44 -15.72 -6.18 -2.72
CA ILE A 44 -16.31 -4.86 -2.41
C ILE A 44 -17.81 -4.88 -2.73
N ASN A 45 -18.62 -4.32 -1.84
CA ASN A 45 -20.05 -4.17 -2.05
C ASN A 45 -20.33 -3.20 -3.22
N THR A 46 -20.56 -3.74 -4.42
CA THR A 46 -20.94 -2.98 -5.62
C THR A 46 -22.31 -3.44 -6.13
N PRO A 47 -23.11 -2.56 -6.77
CA PRO A 47 -24.43 -2.93 -7.27
C PRO A 47 -24.41 -4.17 -8.19
N SER A 48 -23.42 -4.27 -9.08
CA SER A 48 -23.26 -5.40 -10.00
C SER A 48 -22.96 -6.72 -9.28
N GLN A 49 -22.27 -6.64 -8.14
CA GLN A 49 -21.86 -7.81 -7.36
C GLN A 49 -22.97 -8.32 -6.45
N VAL A 50 -23.75 -7.41 -5.87
CA VAL A 50 -24.98 -7.75 -5.15
C VAL A 50 -26.00 -8.39 -6.11
N GLN A 51 -26.11 -7.88 -7.34
CA GLN A 51 -26.99 -8.47 -8.36
C GLN A 51 -26.56 -9.88 -8.79
N SER A 52 -25.27 -10.17 -8.83
CA SER A 52 -24.76 -11.49 -9.22
C SER A 52 -24.77 -12.52 -8.08
N GLN A 53 -24.86 -12.08 -6.83
CA GLN A 53 -24.87 -12.92 -5.63
C GLN A 53 -25.96 -12.46 -4.63
N PRO A 54 -27.26 -12.52 -5.01
CA PRO A 54 -28.35 -11.95 -4.22
C PRO A 54 -28.54 -12.64 -2.85
N ASP A 55 -28.16 -13.91 -2.73
CA ASP A 55 -28.30 -14.70 -1.50
C ASP A 55 -27.10 -14.58 -0.55
N ARG A 56 -26.06 -13.83 -0.92
CA ARG A 56 -24.85 -13.68 -0.11
C ARG A 56 -25.07 -12.60 0.96
N ASP A 57 -24.65 -12.92 2.19
CA ASP A 57 -24.72 -11.99 3.31
C ASP A 57 -23.87 -10.73 3.05
N ILE A 58 -24.46 -9.56 3.30
CA ILE A 58 -23.83 -8.27 3.07
C ILE A 58 -22.57 -8.07 3.92
N GLU A 59 -22.52 -8.67 5.11
CA GLU A 59 -21.38 -8.60 6.04
C GLU A 59 -20.13 -9.31 5.53
N THR A 60 -20.28 -10.15 4.48
CA THR A 60 -19.16 -10.82 3.80
C THR A 60 -18.53 -9.95 2.70
N PHE A 61 -19.01 -8.72 2.51
CA PHE A 61 -18.44 -7.75 1.59
C PHE A 61 -17.79 -6.59 2.34
N LEU A 62 -16.77 -6.01 1.72
CA LEU A 62 -16.20 -4.75 2.16
C LEU A 62 -17.11 -3.59 1.74
N ASN A 63 -17.40 -2.69 2.68
CA ASN A 63 -18.16 -1.47 2.41
C ASN A 63 -17.26 -0.42 1.72
N SER A 64 -17.67 0.09 0.56
CA SER A 64 -16.90 1.07 -0.21
C SER A 64 -16.69 2.40 0.51
N ASP A 65 -17.69 2.86 1.26
CA ASP A 65 -17.61 4.12 2.00
C ASP A 65 -16.64 3.99 3.18
N ALA A 66 -16.62 2.83 3.83
CA ALA A 66 -15.65 2.54 4.89
C ALA A 66 -14.21 2.46 4.36
N ILE A 67 -14.01 1.91 3.15
CA ILE A 67 -12.71 1.94 2.47
C ILE A 67 -12.31 3.39 2.17
N ALA A 68 -13.22 4.21 1.63
CA ALA A 68 -12.94 5.61 1.32
C ALA A 68 -12.59 6.43 2.56
N GLU A 69 -13.32 6.25 3.66
CA GLU A 69 -13.02 6.87 4.95
C GLU A 69 -11.64 6.45 5.47
N THR A 70 -11.25 5.19 5.28
CA THR A 70 -9.91 4.72 5.62
C THR A 70 -8.82 5.47 4.84
N TYR A 71 -9.01 5.67 3.53
CA TYR A 71 -8.09 6.48 2.71
C TYR A 71 -8.05 7.93 3.17
N TRP A 72 -9.20 8.50 3.56
CA TRP A 72 -9.26 9.86 4.10
C TRP A 72 -8.45 9.98 5.40
N GLN A 73 -8.60 9.01 6.30
CA GLN A 73 -7.84 8.96 7.55
C GLN A 73 -6.33 8.87 7.30
N LEU A 74 -5.88 8.07 6.33
CA LEU A 74 -4.47 8.02 5.91
C LEU A 74 -4.00 9.37 5.37
N HIS A 75 -4.80 10.02 4.52
CA HIS A 75 -4.46 11.30 3.89
C HIS A 75 -4.20 12.42 4.90
N ILE A 76 -4.97 12.45 6.00
CA ILE A 76 -4.88 13.52 7.01
C ILE A 76 -3.89 13.21 8.15
N GLN A 77 -3.16 12.09 8.11
CA GLN A 77 -2.22 11.74 9.18
C GLN A 77 -1.09 12.76 9.32
N PRO A 78 -0.74 13.16 10.56
CA PRO A 78 0.41 14.02 10.77
C PRO A 78 1.69 13.25 10.42
N ARG A 79 2.69 13.99 9.90
CA ARG A 79 4.00 13.44 9.48
C ARG A 79 4.71 12.60 10.54
N SER A 80 4.41 12.83 11.82
CA SER A 80 4.98 12.11 12.96
C SER A 80 4.43 10.68 13.13
N THR A 81 3.33 10.33 12.47
CA THR A 81 2.62 9.05 12.67
C THR A 81 2.04 8.50 11.36
N TRP A 82 2.87 8.41 10.33
CA TRP A 82 2.45 7.82 9.06
C TRP A 82 2.37 6.30 9.11
N THR A 83 1.21 5.78 8.74
CA THR A 83 0.99 4.36 8.48
C THR A 83 1.61 3.98 7.14
N GLN A 84 2.42 2.92 7.13
CA GLN A 84 3.09 2.41 5.93
C GLN A 84 2.34 1.25 5.27
N GLU A 85 1.61 0.44 6.04
CA GLU A 85 0.82 -0.68 5.56
C GLU A 85 -0.49 -0.80 6.34
N LEU A 86 -1.57 -1.18 5.65
CA LEU A 86 -2.89 -1.40 6.23
C LEU A 86 -3.63 -2.50 5.47
N ASP A 87 -4.21 -3.44 6.20
CA ASP A 87 -5.03 -4.54 5.67
C ASP A 87 -6.52 -4.29 5.92
N LEU A 88 -7.32 -4.36 4.86
CA LEU A 88 -8.77 -4.28 4.90
C LEU A 88 -9.37 -5.62 4.47
N ARG A 89 -10.15 -6.22 5.37
CA ARG A 89 -10.84 -7.49 5.12
C ARG A 89 -12.19 -7.55 5.83
N PRO A 90 -13.14 -8.35 5.32
CA PRO A 90 -14.38 -8.63 6.04
C PRO A 90 -14.08 -9.25 7.41
N SER A 91 -14.88 -8.89 8.42
CA SER A 91 -14.71 -9.40 9.80
C SER A 91 -15.06 -10.88 9.95
N VAL A 92 -15.79 -11.44 8.99
CA VAL A 92 -16.34 -12.80 9.02
C VAL A 92 -15.37 -13.87 8.48
N GLU A 93 -14.23 -13.48 7.91
CA GLU A 93 -13.22 -14.42 7.42
C GLU A 93 -12.27 -14.87 8.55
N PRO A 94 -11.94 -16.18 8.64
CA PRO A 94 -10.99 -16.69 9.63
C PRO A 94 -9.56 -16.20 9.36
N PHE A 95 -8.79 -16.00 10.44
CA PHE A 95 -7.38 -15.60 10.41
C PHE A 95 -6.42 -16.77 10.15
#